data_AF-A0A533IAQ3-F1
#
_entry.id   AF-A0A533IAQ3-F1
#
_cell.length_a   1.000
_cell.length_b   1.000
_cell.length_c   1.000
_cell.angle_alpha   90.00
_cell.angle_beta   90.00
_cell.angle_gamma   90.00
#
_symmetry.space_group_name_H-M   'P 1'
#
loop_
_entity.id
_entity.type
_entity.pdbx_description
1 polymer ?
#
loop_
_entity_poly.entity_id
_entity_poly.type
_entity_poly.pdbx_seq_one_letter_code
_entity_poly.pdbx_strand_id
1 'polypeptide(L)'
;MPCLRPDLIARMGHSLPAILICAAPAVAQQLQVASQREGLEIVATSELPTGPGTVDEASVCGFPEADNRSLGAEAVSAAGWLVTNQYGQGEFDYVSFVGRATPGTSGSCLYEDGHVAVYRGEELLAVVSPAADSDRDIGMIVGWQDQGGVRIFDGEYLPAPLADLKVHAENLALVRPVATRDSFCGGRIEVPNVYGLPIHQARILLLDEGWGLHQAQSLAPSDPASDIAQGEGGLPEIQGCAGTGFGYCNFQYDWADGVATLTLTTAGDWPEGSSPPVVNYGAECN
;
A
#
# COMPACT_ATOMS: atom_id res chain seq x y z
N MET A 1 -33.05 -43.98 24.58
CA MET A 1 -34.23 -44.56 25.26
C MET A 1 -34.32 -43.90 26.63
N PRO A 2 -35.46 -43.34 27.09
CA PRO A 2 -36.85 -43.67 26.74
C PRO A 2 -37.67 -42.52 26.12
N CYS A 3 -38.72 -42.89 25.38
CA CYS A 3 -39.73 -42.00 24.83
C CYS A 3 -40.95 -41.95 25.75
N LEU A 4 -41.42 -40.74 26.09
CA LEU A 4 -42.73 -40.50 26.71
C LEU A 4 -43.79 -40.26 25.63
N ARG A 5 -44.94 -40.95 25.75
CA ARG A 5 -46.13 -40.78 24.92
C ARG A 5 -46.93 -39.55 25.36
N PRO A 6 -47.63 -38.87 24.42
CA PRO A 6 -48.88 -38.19 24.73
C PRO A 6 -50.06 -38.82 23.99
N ASP A 7 -51.14 -39.04 24.76
CA ASP A 7 -52.43 -39.51 24.28
C ASP A 7 -53.20 -38.42 23.49
N LEU A 8 -54.10 -38.96 22.67
CA LEU A 8 -55.02 -38.33 21.72
C LEU A 8 -55.74 -37.08 22.20
N ILE A 9 -55.71 -36.02 21.37
CA ILE A 9 -56.89 -35.20 21.07
C ILE A 9 -57.02 -35.07 19.55
N ALA A 10 -58.04 -35.71 19.00
CA ALA A 10 -58.43 -35.59 17.60
C ALA A 10 -59.16 -34.25 17.38
N ARG A 11 -58.67 -33.41 16.46
CA ARG A 11 -59.46 -32.38 15.78
C ARG A 11 -58.82 -32.00 14.43
N MET A 12 -59.58 -32.31 13.38
CA MET A 12 -59.67 -31.67 12.05
C MET A 12 -58.36 -31.23 11.37
N GLY A 13 -58.05 -31.95 10.29
CA GLY A 13 -56.78 -31.88 9.59
C GLY A 13 -56.55 -30.61 8.80
N HIS A 14 -55.27 -30.28 8.70
CA HIS A 14 -54.55 -29.87 7.48
C HIS A 14 -53.16 -30.48 7.65
N SER A 15 -52.85 -31.56 6.93
CA SER A 15 -51.52 -32.17 6.93
C SER A 15 -50.54 -31.21 6.25
N LEU A 16 -49.85 -30.39 7.03
CA LEU A 16 -48.69 -29.63 6.59
C LEU A 16 -47.50 -30.59 6.47
N PRO A 17 -46.88 -30.76 5.30
CA PRO A 17 -45.65 -31.53 5.19
C PRO A 17 -44.55 -30.77 5.95
N ALA A 18 -43.94 -31.43 6.93
CA ALA A 18 -42.72 -30.94 7.56
C ALA A 18 -41.59 -30.99 6.53
N ILE A 19 -41.34 -29.87 5.85
CA ILE A 19 -40.19 -29.70 4.97
C ILE A 19 -38.97 -29.56 5.86
N LEU A 20 -38.20 -30.64 5.96
CA LEU A 20 -36.87 -30.62 6.55
C LEU A 20 -35.97 -29.83 5.59
N ILE A 21 -35.79 -28.53 5.86
CA ILE A 21 -34.79 -27.72 5.15
C ILE A 21 -33.43 -28.15 5.70
N CYS A 22 -32.76 -29.07 5.00
CA CYS A 22 -31.34 -29.27 5.19
C CYS A 22 -30.64 -27.99 4.72
N ALA A 23 -30.25 -27.12 5.65
CA ALA A 23 -29.28 -26.08 5.37
C ALA A 23 -27.99 -26.78 4.93
N ALA A 24 -27.72 -26.75 3.62
CA ALA A 24 -26.40 -27.13 3.13
C ALA A 24 -25.39 -26.22 3.84
N PRO A 25 -24.24 -26.74 4.32
CA PRO A 25 -23.19 -25.88 4.79
C PRO A 25 -22.86 -24.90 3.65
N ALA A 26 -22.90 -23.60 3.95
CA ALA A 26 -22.40 -22.61 3.03
C ALA A 26 -20.94 -22.97 2.77
N VAL A 27 -20.63 -23.43 1.56
CA VAL A 27 -19.25 -23.57 1.12
C VAL A 27 -18.70 -22.16 1.15
N ALA A 28 -17.80 -21.87 2.10
CA ALA A 28 -17.08 -20.62 2.12
C ALA A 28 -16.43 -20.46 0.74
N GLN A 29 -16.87 -19.46 -0.02
CA GLN A 29 -16.29 -19.18 -1.32
C GLN A 29 -14.86 -18.72 -1.07
N GLN A 30 -13.91 -19.56 -1.43
CA GLN A 30 -12.50 -19.22 -1.41
C GLN A 30 -12.29 -17.99 -2.29
N LEU A 31 -11.54 -17.01 -1.78
CA LEU A 31 -11.24 -15.77 -2.49
C LEU A 31 -10.64 -16.10 -3.85
N GLN A 32 -11.20 -15.55 -4.93
CA GLN A 32 -10.57 -15.65 -6.23
C GLN A 32 -9.35 -14.74 -6.27
N VAL A 33 -8.29 -15.18 -6.94
CA VAL A 33 -7.06 -14.43 -7.04
C VAL A 33 -6.59 -14.36 -8.48
N ALA A 34 -6.01 -13.22 -8.86
CA ALA A 34 -5.33 -13.07 -10.14
C ALA A 34 -4.23 -12.01 -10.03
N SER A 35 -3.12 -12.25 -10.75
CA SER A 35 -2.08 -11.24 -10.96
C SER A 35 -2.03 -10.85 -12.43
N GLN A 36 -2.01 -9.54 -12.68
CA GLN A 36 -1.76 -8.92 -13.98
C GLN A 36 -0.37 -8.26 -14.02
N ARG A 37 0.47 -8.49 -13.01
CA ARG A 37 1.81 -7.92 -12.89
C ARG A 37 2.84 -9.03 -12.97
N GLU A 38 3.65 -9.00 -14.02
CA GLU A 38 4.85 -9.83 -14.12
C GLU A 38 5.78 -9.57 -12.92
N GLY A 39 6.42 -10.62 -12.41
CA GLY A 39 7.25 -10.56 -11.21
C GLY A 39 6.50 -10.71 -9.88
N LEU A 40 5.15 -10.74 -9.89
CA LEU A 40 4.34 -10.96 -8.69
C LEU A 40 3.29 -12.05 -8.90
N GLU A 41 3.21 -12.95 -7.93
CA GLU A 41 2.21 -14.01 -7.87
C GLU A 41 1.26 -13.77 -6.70
N ILE A 42 0.01 -14.20 -6.86
CA ILE A 42 -0.97 -14.21 -5.76
C ILE A 42 -1.61 -15.59 -5.68
N VAL A 43 -1.68 -16.14 -4.47
CA VAL A 43 -2.23 -17.46 -4.20
C VAL A 43 -3.34 -17.33 -3.16
N ALA A 44 -4.49 -17.93 -3.43
CA ALA A 44 -5.57 -18.10 -2.45
C ALA A 44 -5.17 -19.22 -1.49
N THR A 45 -4.98 -18.89 -0.22
CA THR A 45 -4.42 -19.82 0.78
C THR A 45 -4.93 -19.46 2.17
N SER A 46 -5.01 -20.46 3.04
CA SER A 46 -5.25 -20.29 4.49
C SER A 46 -3.97 -20.44 5.32
N GLU A 47 -2.82 -20.64 4.67
CA GLU A 47 -1.52 -20.84 5.31
C GLU A 47 -0.54 -19.76 4.87
N LEU A 48 0.17 -19.17 5.84
CA LEU A 48 1.29 -18.28 5.58
C LEU A 48 2.49 -19.07 5.03
N PRO A 49 3.34 -18.44 4.22
CA PRO A 49 4.64 -19.02 3.89
C PRO A 49 5.44 -19.30 5.16
N THR A 50 6.27 -20.35 5.13
CA THR A 50 7.14 -20.71 6.26
C THR A 50 8.09 -19.55 6.56
N GLY A 51 7.96 -18.96 7.75
CA GLY A 51 8.83 -17.86 8.19
C GLY A 51 10.27 -18.28 8.50
N PRO A 52 11.21 -17.32 8.51
CA PRO A 52 12.61 -17.57 8.90
C PRO A 52 12.76 -17.97 10.38
N GLY A 53 11.68 -17.88 11.17
CA GLY A 53 11.66 -18.13 12.61
C GLY A 53 11.60 -16.82 13.39
N THR A 54 11.83 -16.87 14.70
CA THR A 54 11.77 -15.66 15.53
C THR A 54 12.82 -14.64 15.09
N VAL A 55 12.34 -13.48 14.63
CA VAL A 55 13.12 -12.33 14.18
C VAL A 55 13.12 -11.28 15.27
N ASP A 56 14.30 -10.74 15.60
CA ASP A 56 14.45 -9.72 16.64
C ASP A 56 13.91 -8.38 16.12
N GLU A 57 12.80 -7.89 16.70
CA GLU A 57 12.10 -6.67 16.26
C GLU A 57 12.87 -5.37 16.60
N ALA A 58 14.01 -5.47 17.30
CA ALA A 58 14.76 -4.30 17.74
C ALA A 58 15.47 -3.61 16.57
N SER A 59 14.78 -2.77 15.80
CA SER A 59 15.43 -2.12 14.66
C SER A 59 14.79 -0.81 14.18
N VAL A 60 15.71 0.09 13.79
CA VAL A 60 15.62 1.47 13.29
C VAL A 60 14.66 1.67 12.10
N CYS A 61 14.02 0.61 11.61
CA CYS A 61 13.15 0.57 10.43
C CYS A 61 11.71 1.01 10.65
N GLY A 62 11.36 1.52 11.84
CA GLY A 62 10.06 2.17 12.07
C GLY A 62 8.84 1.26 11.87
N PHE A 63 8.93 0.00 12.28
CA PHE A 63 7.81 -0.96 12.17
C PHE A 63 6.58 -0.50 12.96
N PRO A 64 5.36 -0.92 12.56
CA PRO A 64 4.16 -0.67 13.34
C PRO A 64 4.33 -1.17 14.78
N GLU A 65 4.00 -0.30 15.73
CA GLU A 65 3.98 -0.66 17.15
C GLU A 65 3.04 -1.86 17.36
N ALA A 66 3.48 -2.83 18.16
CA ALA A 66 2.72 -4.06 18.43
C ALA A 66 1.29 -3.77 18.89
N ASP A 67 1.11 -2.77 19.76
CA ASP A 67 -0.18 -2.39 20.35
C ASP A 67 -1.22 -1.90 19.32
N ASN A 68 -0.79 -1.58 18.10
CA ASN A 68 -1.67 -1.12 17.01
C ASN A 68 -1.87 -2.18 15.91
N ARG A 69 -1.45 -3.43 16.12
CA ARG A 69 -1.55 -4.49 15.09
C ARG A 69 -2.96 -5.00 14.89
N SER A 70 -3.31 -5.29 13.63
CA SER A 70 -4.53 -6.03 13.29
C SER A 70 -4.38 -7.50 13.68
N LEU A 71 -5.50 -8.25 13.73
CA LEU A 71 -5.46 -9.69 13.99
C LEU A 71 -4.62 -10.44 12.95
N GLY A 72 -4.66 -10.01 11.69
CA GLY A 72 -3.80 -10.54 10.63
C GLY A 72 -2.32 -10.25 10.87
N ALA A 73 -1.96 -9.04 11.31
CA ALA A 73 -0.58 -8.69 11.61
C ALA A 73 -0.03 -9.45 12.83
N GLU A 74 -0.86 -9.66 13.86
CA GLU A 74 -0.51 -10.52 14.99
C GLU A 74 -0.25 -11.97 14.55
N ALA A 75 -1.10 -12.53 13.67
CA ALA A 75 -0.90 -13.87 13.13
C ALA A 75 0.41 -13.99 12.33
N VAL A 76 0.75 -12.97 11.53
CA VAL A 76 2.01 -12.89 10.78
C VAL A 76 3.21 -12.84 11.71
N SER A 77 3.20 -11.98 12.73
CA SER A 77 4.27 -11.90 13.72
C SER A 77 4.42 -13.20 14.52
N ALA A 78 3.32 -13.83 14.92
CA ALA A 78 3.33 -15.12 15.60
C ALA A 78 3.91 -16.26 14.74
N ALA A 79 3.82 -16.14 13.41
CA ALA A 79 4.45 -17.05 12.46
C ALA A 79 5.95 -16.77 12.22
N GLY A 80 6.54 -15.77 12.90
CA GLY A 80 7.97 -15.46 12.82
C GLY A 80 8.34 -14.55 11.65
N TRP A 81 7.46 -13.64 11.27
CA TRP A 81 7.72 -12.63 10.23
C TRP A 81 7.81 -11.23 10.83
N LEU A 82 8.60 -10.34 10.21
CA LEU A 82 8.61 -8.92 10.54
C LEU A 82 7.46 -8.23 9.79
N VAL A 83 6.48 -7.66 10.50
CA VAL A 83 5.41 -6.86 9.89
C VAL A 83 5.98 -5.49 9.52
N THR A 84 5.95 -5.14 8.23
CA THR A 84 6.44 -3.84 7.74
C THR A 84 5.35 -2.79 7.69
N ASN A 85 4.11 -3.17 7.36
CA ASN A 85 2.96 -2.29 7.44
C ASN A 85 1.65 -3.08 7.45
N GLN A 86 0.57 -2.41 7.84
CA GLN A 86 -0.79 -2.93 7.73
C GLN A 86 -1.75 -1.83 7.29
N TYR A 87 -2.82 -2.22 6.61
CA TYR A 87 -3.87 -1.29 6.20
C TYR A 87 -5.23 -1.98 6.14
N GLY A 88 -6.20 -1.44 6.86
CA GLY A 88 -7.58 -1.95 6.85
C GLY A 88 -8.45 -1.21 5.84
N GLN A 89 -9.25 -1.95 5.07
CA GLN A 89 -10.31 -1.38 4.25
C GLN A 89 -11.55 -2.28 4.22
N GLY A 90 -12.66 -1.73 4.69
CA GLY A 90 -13.90 -2.48 4.80
C GLY A 90 -13.71 -3.65 5.76
N GLU A 91 -13.94 -4.86 5.28
CA GLU A 91 -13.71 -6.10 6.04
C GLU A 91 -12.33 -6.73 5.83
N PHE A 92 -11.51 -6.14 4.94
CA PHE A 92 -10.21 -6.69 4.58
C PHE A 92 -9.08 -5.96 5.29
N ASP A 93 -8.12 -6.74 5.78
CA ASP A 93 -6.84 -6.23 6.28
C ASP A 93 -5.72 -6.69 5.35
N TYR A 94 -4.92 -5.74 4.88
CA TYR A 94 -3.71 -6.01 4.11
C TYR A 94 -2.52 -5.91 5.06
N VAL A 95 -1.62 -6.88 5.02
CA VAL A 95 -0.45 -6.93 5.90
C VAL A 95 0.78 -7.21 5.06
N SER A 96 1.74 -6.28 5.01
CA SER A 96 3.04 -6.53 4.41
C SER A 96 4.03 -7.01 5.47
N PHE A 97 4.86 -7.97 5.09
CA PHE A 97 5.81 -8.58 6.00
C PHE A 97 7.01 -9.16 5.27
N VAL A 98 8.13 -9.27 5.99
CA VAL A 98 9.44 -9.57 5.41
C VAL A 98 10.22 -10.54 6.29
N GLY A 99 11.10 -11.33 5.68
CA GLY A 99 11.98 -12.23 6.40
C GLY A 99 13.19 -11.52 7.01
N ARG A 100 13.64 -10.43 6.39
CA ARG A 100 14.74 -9.61 6.90
C ARG A 100 14.52 -8.12 6.65
N ALA A 101 15.02 -7.32 7.58
CA ALA A 101 15.19 -5.88 7.41
C ALA A 101 16.61 -5.46 7.78
N THR A 102 17.27 -4.71 6.90
CA THR A 102 18.63 -4.19 7.09
C THR A 102 18.60 -2.66 7.10
N PRO A 103 18.93 -2.00 8.23
CA PRO A 103 18.99 -0.54 8.30
C PRO A 103 20.04 0.07 7.36
N GLY A 104 19.67 1.17 6.73
CA GLY A 104 20.51 1.99 5.86
C GLY A 104 20.77 3.38 6.44
N THR A 105 21.24 4.29 5.58
CA THR A 105 21.43 5.69 5.97
C THR A 105 20.09 6.40 6.09
N SER A 106 20.04 7.50 6.85
CA SER A 106 18.87 8.40 6.90
C SER A 106 17.56 7.72 7.31
N GLY A 107 17.62 6.63 8.10
CA GLY A 107 16.44 5.87 8.53
C GLY A 107 15.79 4.99 7.46
N SER A 108 16.43 4.82 6.29
CA SER A 108 16.00 3.86 5.27
C SER A 108 16.22 2.42 5.71
N CYS A 109 15.49 1.49 5.11
CA CYS A 109 15.71 0.05 5.31
C CYS A 109 15.59 -0.72 4.02
N LEU A 110 16.46 -1.72 3.88
CA LEU A 110 16.36 -2.75 2.87
C LEU A 110 15.53 -3.91 3.45
N TYR A 111 14.55 -4.37 2.69
CA TYR A 111 13.67 -5.47 3.04
C TYR A 111 13.87 -6.63 2.07
N GLU A 112 13.95 -7.85 2.61
CA GLU A 112 14.19 -9.07 1.83
C GLU A 112 13.17 -10.14 2.24
N ASP A 113 12.89 -11.07 1.33
CA ASP A 113 11.93 -12.17 1.51
C ASP A 113 10.53 -11.66 1.87
N GLY A 114 10.02 -10.73 1.06
CA GLY A 114 8.79 -9.99 1.35
C GLY A 114 7.51 -10.57 0.76
N HIS A 115 6.41 -10.32 1.45
CA HIS A 115 5.08 -10.79 1.09
C HIS A 115 4.00 -9.76 1.47
N VAL A 116 2.80 -9.90 0.88
CA VAL A 116 1.58 -9.21 1.34
C VAL A 116 0.47 -10.23 1.56
N ALA A 117 -0.06 -10.30 2.77
CA ALA A 117 -1.24 -11.11 3.09
C ALA A 117 -2.52 -10.28 3.02
N VAL A 118 -3.60 -10.93 2.59
CA VAL A 118 -4.97 -10.41 2.64
C VAL A 118 -5.75 -11.23 3.66
N TYR A 119 -6.25 -10.56 4.68
CA TYR A 119 -7.04 -11.13 5.76
C TYR A 119 -8.48 -10.63 5.72
N ARG A 120 -9.39 -11.41 6.30
CA ARG A 120 -10.71 -10.98 6.79
C ARG A 120 -10.83 -11.39 8.25
N GLY A 121 -10.63 -10.43 9.16
CA GLY A 121 -10.45 -10.74 10.58
C GLY A 121 -9.22 -11.63 10.80
N GLU A 122 -9.42 -12.83 11.36
CA GLU A 122 -8.35 -13.82 11.58
C GLU A 122 -8.13 -14.75 10.36
N GLU A 123 -9.03 -14.73 9.38
CA GLU A 123 -8.99 -15.62 8.22
C GLU A 123 -7.99 -15.10 7.19
N LEU A 124 -6.91 -15.84 6.95
CA LEU A 124 -6.03 -15.60 5.81
C LEU A 124 -6.75 -16.05 4.53
N LEU A 125 -6.83 -15.15 3.55
CA LEU A 125 -7.52 -15.39 2.29
C LEU A 125 -6.55 -15.57 1.11
N ALA A 126 -5.47 -14.77 1.08
CA ALA A 126 -4.49 -14.81 0.01
C ALA A 126 -3.13 -14.27 0.46
N VAL A 127 -2.08 -14.67 -0.25
CA VAL A 127 -0.73 -14.15 -0.11
C VAL A 127 -0.19 -13.76 -1.48
N VAL A 128 0.37 -12.56 -1.56
CA VAL A 128 1.15 -12.05 -2.68
C VAL A 128 2.63 -12.25 -2.39
N SER A 129 3.38 -12.75 -3.37
CA SER A 129 4.82 -13.00 -3.28
C SER A 129 5.51 -12.55 -4.57
N PRO A 130 6.82 -12.26 -4.52
CA PRO A 130 7.66 -12.24 -5.72
C PRO A 130 7.54 -13.56 -6.48
N ALA A 131 7.48 -13.48 -7.80
CA ALA A 131 7.63 -14.67 -8.66
C ALA A 131 9.03 -15.26 -8.48
N ALA A 132 9.19 -16.57 -8.74
CA ALA A 132 10.45 -17.27 -8.52
C ALA A 132 11.65 -16.71 -9.32
N ASP A 133 11.38 -16.00 -10.43
CA ASP A 133 12.35 -15.35 -11.31
C ASP A 133 12.38 -13.82 -11.16
N SER A 134 11.68 -13.26 -10.18
CA SER A 134 11.70 -11.82 -9.89
C SER A 134 13.08 -11.38 -9.39
N ASP A 135 13.54 -10.23 -9.87
CA ASP A 135 14.74 -9.53 -9.38
C ASP A 135 14.41 -8.47 -8.31
N ARG A 136 13.13 -8.32 -7.95
CA ARG A 136 12.64 -7.41 -6.92
C ARG A 136 11.91 -8.17 -5.83
N ASP A 137 12.23 -7.84 -4.58
CA ASP A 137 11.50 -8.26 -3.40
C ASP A 137 10.39 -7.25 -3.04
N ILE A 138 9.37 -7.72 -2.32
CA ILE A 138 8.35 -6.85 -1.72
C ILE A 138 8.92 -6.26 -0.42
N GLY A 139 8.68 -4.98 -0.15
CA GLY A 139 9.09 -4.34 1.10
C GLY A 139 7.93 -4.02 2.00
N MET A 140 7.03 -3.17 1.51
CA MET A 140 5.94 -2.62 2.30
C MET A 140 4.72 -2.31 1.45
N ILE A 141 3.60 -2.07 2.13
CA ILE A 141 2.39 -1.53 1.51
C ILE A 141 2.10 -0.11 1.99
N VAL A 142 1.40 0.66 1.17
CA VAL A 142 0.80 1.94 1.56
C VAL A 142 -0.69 1.90 1.23
N GLY A 143 -1.51 2.39 2.16
CA GLY A 143 -2.95 2.47 2.00
C GLY A 143 -3.37 3.35 0.84
N TRP A 144 -4.28 2.84 0.01
CA TRP A 144 -4.73 3.54 -1.20
C TRP A 144 -6.16 4.06 -1.00
N GLN A 145 -6.32 5.02 -0.06
CA GLN A 145 -7.61 5.37 0.56
C GLN A 145 -8.78 5.57 -0.42
N ASP A 146 -8.63 6.48 -1.38
CA ASP A 146 -9.75 6.85 -2.27
C ASP A 146 -9.99 5.85 -3.41
N GLN A 147 -9.00 5.02 -3.74
CA GLN A 147 -9.09 4.02 -4.80
C GLN A 147 -9.42 2.64 -4.26
N GLY A 148 -9.15 2.43 -2.99
CA GLY A 148 -9.24 1.18 -2.26
C GLY A 148 -8.16 0.16 -2.58
N GLY A 149 -7.83 -0.64 -1.58
CA GLY A 149 -6.70 -1.55 -1.58
C GLY A 149 -5.44 -0.88 -1.05
N VAL A 150 -4.32 -1.38 -1.53
CA VAL A 150 -2.98 -0.93 -1.16
C VAL A 150 -2.07 -0.88 -2.37
N ARG A 151 -1.09 0.01 -2.33
CA ARG A 151 0.05 -0.03 -3.24
C ARG A 151 1.18 -0.83 -2.60
N ILE A 152 1.73 -1.77 -3.36
CA ILE A 152 2.89 -2.59 -2.98
C ILE A 152 4.14 -1.89 -3.46
N PHE A 153 5.09 -1.69 -2.55
CA PHE A 153 6.43 -1.16 -2.82
C PHE A 153 7.46 -2.26 -2.67
N ASP A 154 8.56 -2.15 -3.41
CA ASP A 154 9.70 -3.06 -3.26
C ASP A 154 10.49 -2.83 -1.97
N GLY A 155 11.42 -3.74 -1.73
CA GLY A 155 12.26 -3.75 -0.54
C GLY A 155 13.51 -2.87 -0.59
N GLU A 156 13.72 -2.04 -1.62
CA GLU A 156 14.95 -1.24 -1.71
C GLU A 156 15.01 -0.10 -0.68
N TYR A 157 16.21 0.44 -0.41
CA TYR A 157 16.38 1.61 0.47
C TYR A 157 15.59 2.85 0.02
N LEU A 158 15.34 2.96 -1.29
CA LEU A 158 14.43 3.92 -1.90
C LEU A 158 13.30 3.11 -2.56
N PRO A 159 12.25 2.75 -1.80
CA PRO A 159 11.21 1.88 -2.30
C PRO A 159 10.54 2.47 -3.54
N ALA A 160 10.40 1.66 -4.59
CA ALA A 160 9.64 2.01 -5.77
C ALA A 160 8.32 1.21 -5.81
N PRO A 161 7.25 1.77 -6.42
CA PRO A 161 5.98 1.07 -6.49
C PRO A 161 6.04 -0.09 -7.48
N LEU A 162 5.62 -1.28 -7.05
CA LEU A 162 5.61 -2.50 -7.85
C LEU A 162 4.25 -2.76 -8.51
N ALA A 163 3.18 -2.60 -7.73
CA ALA A 163 1.82 -2.97 -8.11
C ALA A 163 0.78 -2.36 -7.19
N ASP A 164 -0.48 -2.39 -7.61
CA ASP A 164 -1.63 -2.13 -6.76
C ASP A 164 -2.40 -3.43 -6.49
N LEU A 165 -2.81 -3.65 -5.24
CA LEU A 165 -3.57 -4.81 -4.80
C LEU A 165 -4.91 -4.35 -4.24
N LYS A 166 -6.01 -4.91 -4.76
CA LYS A 166 -7.36 -4.63 -4.27
C LYS A 166 -8.25 -5.87 -4.32
N VAL A 167 -9.10 -6.02 -3.31
CA VAL A 167 -10.25 -6.94 -3.38
C VAL A 167 -11.43 -6.25 -4.07
N HIS A 168 -11.84 -6.79 -5.21
CA HIS A 168 -12.97 -6.35 -6.01
C HIS A 168 -14.21 -7.19 -5.69
N ALA A 169 -15.37 -6.53 -5.61
CA ALA A 169 -16.68 -7.17 -5.39
C ALA A 169 -16.67 -8.21 -4.26
N GLU A 170 -15.85 -7.96 -3.23
CA GLU A 170 -15.68 -8.80 -2.03
C GLU A 170 -15.17 -10.23 -2.25
N ASN A 171 -14.84 -10.61 -3.50
CA ASN A 171 -14.53 -11.99 -3.85
C ASN A 171 -13.34 -12.19 -4.79
N LEU A 172 -12.71 -11.13 -5.30
CA LEU A 172 -11.56 -11.21 -6.19
C LEU A 172 -10.42 -10.30 -5.73
N ALA A 173 -9.36 -10.87 -5.15
CA ALA A 173 -8.10 -10.13 -4.97
C ALA A 173 -7.34 -10.06 -6.30
N LEU A 174 -7.08 -8.84 -6.76
CA LEU A 174 -6.41 -8.59 -8.03
C LEU A 174 -5.15 -7.75 -7.79
N VAL A 175 -4.00 -8.30 -8.19
CA VAL A 175 -2.74 -7.55 -8.30
C VAL A 175 -2.67 -6.96 -9.71
N ARG A 176 -2.52 -5.65 -9.82
CA ARG A 176 -2.46 -4.92 -11.10
C ARG A 176 -1.16 -4.13 -11.21
N PRO A 177 -0.73 -3.78 -12.45
CA PRO A 177 0.27 -2.74 -12.61
C PRO A 177 -0.14 -1.47 -11.87
N VAL A 178 0.85 -0.73 -11.38
CA VAL A 178 0.65 0.55 -10.71
C VAL A 178 -0.23 1.45 -11.60
N ALA A 179 -1.28 2.02 -11.02
CA ALA A 179 -2.19 2.88 -11.73
C ALA A 179 -1.44 4.06 -12.37
N THR A 180 -1.95 4.48 -13.52
CA THR A 180 -1.41 5.64 -14.24
C THR A 180 -1.81 6.96 -13.60
N ARG A 181 -2.75 6.95 -12.66
CA ARG A 181 -3.22 8.10 -11.90
C ARG A 181 -3.57 7.67 -10.49
N ASP A 182 -3.39 8.60 -9.55
CA ASP A 182 -3.88 8.47 -8.21
C ASP A 182 -4.99 9.46 -7.87
N SER A 183 -5.99 8.95 -7.19
CA SER A 183 -7.14 9.69 -6.70
C SER A 183 -6.92 10.15 -5.28
N PHE A 184 -7.29 11.41 -5.00
CA PHE A 184 -7.22 12.04 -3.69
C PHE A 184 -8.52 12.79 -3.36
N CYS A 185 -8.74 12.99 -2.06
CA CYS A 185 -9.83 13.75 -1.49
C CYS A 185 -11.23 13.26 -1.88
N GLY A 186 -11.43 11.94 -1.84
CA GLY A 186 -12.70 11.29 -2.19
C GLY A 186 -12.99 11.31 -3.69
N GLY A 187 -11.96 11.28 -4.54
CA GLY A 187 -12.14 11.27 -6.00
C GLY A 187 -12.23 12.64 -6.66
N ARG A 188 -12.00 13.72 -5.91
CA ARG A 188 -12.12 15.08 -6.44
C ARG A 188 -10.86 15.55 -7.15
N ILE A 189 -9.72 14.98 -6.78
CA ILE A 189 -8.40 15.36 -7.28
C ILE A 189 -7.74 14.12 -7.86
N GLU A 190 -7.22 14.23 -9.08
CA GLU A 190 -6.54 13.15 -9.78
C GLU A 190 -5.13 13.62 -10.13
N VAL A 191 -4.11 12.92 -9.61
CA VAL A 191 -2.70 13.21 -9.86
C VAL A 191 -2.18 12.15 -10.83
N PRO A 192 -1.54 12.52 -11.96
CA PRO A 192 -0.87 11.53 -12.80
C PRO A 192 0.24 10.82 -12.01
N ASN A 193 0.48 9.55 -12.28
CA ASN A 193 1.56 8.84 -11.65
C ASN A 193 2.92 9.37 -12.14
N VAL A 194 3.63 10.03 -11.23
CA VAL A 194 4.94 10.66 -11.50
C VAL A 194 6.11 9.91 -10.89
N TYR A 195 5.90 8.74 -10.26
CA TYR A 195 6.99 7.95 -9.69
C TYR A 195 8.07 7.65 -10.74
N GLY A 196 9.34 7.81 -10.35
CA GLY A 196 10.49 7.55 -11.21
C GLY A 196 10.75 8.62 -12.29
N LEU A 197 9.83 9.55 -12.53
CA LEU A 197 10.07 10.64 -13.47
C LEU A 197 11.08 11.64 -12.89
N PRO A 198 12.04 12.14 -13.68
CA PRO A 198 12.83 13.31 -13.31
C PRO A 198 11.91 14.48 -12.94
N ILE A 199 12.21 15.21 -11.86
CA ILE A 199 11.32 16.28 -11.37
C ILE A 199 10.96 17.33 -12.43
N HIS A 200 11.85 17.68 -13.36
CA HIS A 200 11.50 18.58 -14.47
C HIS A 200 10.42 18.00 -15.39
N GLN A 201 10.43 16.69 -15.65
CA GLN A 201 9.40 16.03 -16.45
C GLN A 201 8.08 15.91 -15.67
N ALA A 202 8.16 15.56 -14.38
CA ALA A 202 6.99 15.55 -13.51
C ALA A 202 6.32 16.94 -13.45
N ARG A 203 7.11 18.01 -13.30
CA ARG A 203 6.63 19.39 -13.33
C ARG A 203 5.87 19.70 -14.62
N ILE A 204 6.43 19.40 -15.78
CA ILE A 204 5.78 19.65 -17.08
C ILE A 204 4.43 18.94 -17.14
N LEU A 205 4.38 17.67 -16.73
CA LEU A 205 3.14 16.88 -16.73
C LEU A 205 2.09 17.47 -15.77
N LEU A 206 2.49 17.85 -14.55
CA LEU A 206 1.58 18.42 -13.56
C LEU A 206 1.00 19.77 -14.04
N LEU A 207 1.83 20.64 -14.61
CA LEU A 207 1.39 21.93 -15.14
C LEU A 207 0.42 21.75 -16.33
N ASP A 208 0.66 20.78 -17.21
CA ASP A 208 -0.25 20.45 -18.32
C ASP A 208 -1.61 19.94 -17.83
N GLU A 209 -1.62 19.25 -16.69
CA GLU A 209 -2.82 18.73 -16.02
C GLU A 209 -3.54 19.77 -15.14
N GLY A 210 -3.07 21.03 -15.13
CA GLY A 210 -3.74 22.14 -14.45
C GLY A 210 -3.30 22.38 -13.01
N TRP A 211 -2.27 21.69 -12.53
CA TRP A 211 -1.62 22.05 -11.26
C TRP A 211 -0.88 23.37 -11.41
N GLY A 212 -1.01 24.25 -10.42
CA GLY A 212 -0.28 25.50 -10.33
C GLY A 212 1.02 25.33 -9.55
N LEU A 213 1.98 26.22 -9.81
CA LEU A 213 3.16 26.32 -8.95
C LEU A 213 2.74 26.82 -7.58
N HIS A 214 3.18 26.13 -6.52
CA HIS A 214 3.04 26.66 -5.17
C HIS A 214 3.84 27.95 -5.01
N GLN A 215 3.40 28.83 -4.10
CA GLN A 215 4.10 30.07 -3.85
C GLN A 215 5.54 29.79 -3.41
N ALA A 216 6.51 30.39 -4.13
CA ALA A 216 7.92 30.22 -3.81
C ALA A 216 8.20 30.65 -2.36
N GLN A 217 8.84 29.76 -1.61
CA GLN A 217 9.32 30.09 -0.28
C GLN A 217 10.54 31.01 -0.38
N SER A 218 10.65 31.99 0.53
CA SER A 218 11.88 32.76 0.68
C SER A 218 12.94 31.88 1.35
N LEU A 219 13.72 31.16 0.55
CA LEU A 219 14.82 30.33 1.02
C LEU A 219 16.04 31.20 1.40
N ALA A 220 16.75 30.81 2.46
CA ALA A 220 18.00 31.48 2.82
C ALA A 220 19.06 31.17 1.76
N PRO A 221 19.99 32.10 1.43
CA PRO A 221 21.05 31.83 0.46
C PRO A 221 21.96 30.65 0.80
N SER A 222 21.98 30.21 2.07
CA SER A 222 22.73 29.04 2.52
C SER A 222 21.96 27.72 2.40
N ASP A 223 20.68 27.77 2.05
CA ASP A 223 19.86 26.57 1.84
C ASP A 223 20.23 25.93 0.50
N PRO A 224 20.59 24.63 0.45
CA PRO A 224 20.88 23.93 -0.81
C PRO A 224 19.75 24.05 -1.85
N ALA A 225 18.50 24.22 -1.43
CA ALA A 225 17.36 24.42 -2.33
C ALA A 225 17.36 25.80 -3.01
N SER A 226 18.06 26.80 -2.46
CA SER A 226 18.15 28.15 -3.03
C SER A 226 18.80 28.15 -4.41
N ASP A 227 19.87 27.36 -4.60
CA ASP A 227 20.58 27.27 -5.87
C ASP A 227 19.73 26.56 -6.94
N ILE A 228 18.98 25.54 -6.54
CA ILE A 228 18.04 24.82 -7.43
C ILE A 228 16.89 25.72 -7.85
N ALA A 229 16.34 26.53 -6.93
CA ALA A 229 15.25 27.44 -7.22
C ALA A 229 15.64 28.54 -8.22
N GLN A 230 16.88 29.03 -8.15
CA GLN A 230 17.35 30.20 -8.91
C GLN A 230 18.22 29.87 -10.13
N GLY A 231 18.64 28.61 -10.28
CA GLY A 231 19.47 28.15 -11.38
C GLY A 231 18.79 28.19 -12.76
N GLU A 232 19.55 27.86 -13.80
CA GLU A 232 19.00 27.68 -15.14
C GLU A 232 18.01 26.51 -15.15
N GLY A 233 16.78 26.77 -15.60
CA GLY A 233 15.68 25.79 -15.48
C GLY A 233 15.07 25.68 -14.08
N GLY A 234 15.35 26.66 -13.21
CA GLY A 234 15.01 26.61 -11.79
C GLY A 234 13.58 26.20 -11.43
N LEU A 235 13.47 25.61 -10.25
CA LEU A 235 12.26 25.02 -9.68
C LEU A 235 11.81 25.85 -8.46
N PRO A 236 11.15 27.01 -8.65
CA PRO A 236 10.71 27.89 -7.56
C PRO A 236 9.72 27.21 -6.59
N GLU A 237 9.08 26.12 -7.01
CA GLU A 237 8.19 25.30 -6.19
C GLU A 237 8.90 24.43 -5.13
N ILE A 238 10.24 24.41 -5.13
CA ILE A 238 11.03 23.68 -4.12
C ILE A 238 10.85 24.30 -2.73
N GLN A 239 10.58 23.47 -1.74
CA GLN A 239 10.35 23.87 -0.35
C GLN A 239 11.59 23.67 0.53
N GLY A 240 12.53 22.83 0.09
CA GLY A 240 13.76 22.56 0.81
C GLY A 240 14.35 21.22 0.46
N CYS A 241 15.64 21.05 0.76
CA CYS A 241 16.35 19.80 0.61
C CYS A 241 16.97 19.36 1.94
N ALA A 242 16.87 18.07 2.24
CA ALA A 242 17.53 17.46 3.37
C ALA A 242 19.00 17.17 3.02
N GLY A 243 19.92 17.57 3.90
CA GLY A 243 21.34 17.19 3.85
C GLY A 243 21.61 15.74 4.30
N THR A 244 20.59 14.89 4.30
CA THR A 244 20.67 13.48 4.66
C THR A 244 21.15 12.70 3.43
N GLY A 245 21.96 11.65 3.58
CA GLY A 245 22.76 11.03 2.51
C GLY A 245 22.06 10.53 1.22
N PHE A 246 20.73 10.67 1.10
CA PHE A 246 19.97 10.45 -0.13
C PHE A 246 19.61 11.74 -0.90
N GLY A 247 19.91 12.94 -0.39
CA GLY A 247 19.63 14.19 -1.09
C GLY A 247 18.13 14.44 -1.33
N TYR A 248 17.28 14.15 -0.34
CA TYR A 248 15.84 14.36 -0.50
C TYR A 248 15.50 15.83 -0.72
N CYS A 249 14.65 16.14 -1.69
CA CYS A 249 14.10 17.48 -1.87
C CYS A 249 12.58 17.42 -1.99
N ASN A 250 11.90 18.41 -1.43
CA ASN A 250 10.44 18.51 -1.45
C ASN A 250 9.98 19.65 -2.36
N PHE A 251 8.91 19.42 -3.09
CA PHE A 251 8.30 20.36 -4.03
C PHE A 251 6.80 20.41 -3.80
N GLN A 252 6.19 21.57 -4.01
CA GLN A 252 4.75 21.74 -3.81
C GLN A 252 4.04 22.35 -5.03
N TYR A 253 2.82 21.89 -5.26
CA TYR A 253 1.95 22.36 -6.34
C TYR A 253 0.54 22.57 -5.79
N ASP A 254 -0.17 23.58 -6.27
CA ASP A 254 -1.52 23.89 -5.80
C ASP A 254 -2.56 23.56 -6.87
N TRP A 255 -3.70 23.02 -6.44
CA TRP A 255 -4.87 22.83 -7.27
C TRP A 255 -5.88 23.96 -7.03
N ALA A 256 -6.35 24.58 -8.11
CA ALA A 256 -7.48 25.53 -8.13
C ALA A 256 -7.50 26.53 -6.96
N ASP A 257 -6.54 27.44 -6.90
CA ASP A 257 -6.40 28.48 -5.86
C ASP A 257 -6.38 27.94 -4.41
N GLY A 258 -5.75 26.78 -4.19
CA GLY A 258 -5.48 26.23 -2.85
C GLY A 258 -6.54 25.25 -2.33
N VAL A 259 -7.37 24.68 -3.21
CA VAL A 259 -8.30 23.58 -2.86
C VAL A 259 -7.54 22.33 -2.43
N ALA A 260 -6.39 22.07 -3.04
CA ALA A 260 -5.50 20.99 -2.65
C ALA A 260 -4.04 21.40 -2.85
N THR A 261 -3.15 20.82 -2.07
CA THR A 261 -1.70 20.96 -2.23
C THR A 261 -1.09 19.58 -2.43
N LEU A 262 -0.39 19.41 -3.54
CA LEU A 262 0.37 18.22 -3.90
C LEU A 262 1.81 18.42 -3.46
N THR A 263 2.33 17.48 -2.66
CA THR A 263 3.74 17.40 -2.29
C THR A 263 4.41 16.29 -3.07
N LEU A 264 5.54 16.60 -3.70
CA LEU A 264 6.45 15.65 -4.35
C LEU A 264 7.75 15.59 -3.56
N THR A 265 8.32 14.40 -3.44
CA THR A 265 9.67 14.18 -2.89
C THR A 265 10.54 13.50 -3.94
N THR A 266 11.74 14.03 -4.14
CA THR A 266 12.78 13.40 -4.97
C THR A 266 13.90 12.84 -4.10
N ALA A 267 14.69 11.91 -4.63
CA ALA A 267 15.92 11.45 -3.99
C ALA A 267 17.04 11.26 -5.02
N GLY A 268 18.28 11.49 -4.58
CA GLY A 268 19.49 11.35 -5.36
C GLY A 268 20.17 12.69 -5.68
N ASP A 269 21.32 12.60 -6.31
CA ASP A 269 22.09 13.75 -6.79
C ASP A 269 21.45 14.37 -8.03
N TRP A 270 21.83 15.62 -8.35
CA TRP A 270 21.46 16.30 -9.58
C TRP A 270 22.45 15.94 -10.71
N PRO A 271 22.13 14.97 -11.59
CA PRO A 271 23.01 14.61 -12.69
C PRO A 271 23.10 15.74 -13.73
N GLU A 272 24.22 15.80 -14.46
CA GLU A 272 24.37 16.73 -15.57
C GLU A 272 23.28 16.49 -16.63
N GLY A 273 22.52 17.54 -16.96
CA GLY A 273 21.47 17.50 -17.98
C GLY A 273 20.19 16.76 -17.59
N SER A 274 20.02 16.39 -16.33
CA SER A 274 18.77 15.80 -15.81
C SER A 274 18.53 16.23 -14.36
N SER A 275 17.55 15.63 -13.70
CA SER A 275 17.21 15.91 -12.31
C SER A 275 16.82 14.64 -11.56
N PRO A 276 16.93 14.64 -10.22
CA PRO A 276 16.53 13.50 -9.41
C PRO A 276 15.11 13.01 -9.74
N PRO A 277 14.87 11.69 -9.69
CA PRO A 277 13.53 11.13 -9.89
C PRO A 277 12.63 11.40 -8.68
N VAL A 278 11.33 11.47 -8.93
CA VAL A 278 10.31 11.49 -7.87
C VAL A 278 10.23 10.10 -7.23
N VAL A 279 10.39 10.05 -5.91
CA VAL A 279 10.32 8.81 -5.09
C VAL A 279 9.10 8.77 -4.19
N ASN A 280 8.38 9.88 -4.06
CA ASN A 280 7.11 9.93 -3.35
C ASN A 280 6.25 11.10 -3.83
N TYR A 281 4.93 10.96 -3.73
CA TYR A 281 4.02 12.09 -3.81
C TYR A 281 2.72 11.83 -3.03
N GLY A 282 2.03 12.90 -2.64
CA GLY A 282 0.73 12.84 -2.02
C GLY A 282 0.03 14.20 -2.05
N ALA A 283 -1.30 14.20 -2.14
CA ALA A 283 -2.09 15.42 -2.10
C ALA A 283 -2.90 15.53 -0.81
N GLU A 284 -2.91 16.73 -0.24
CA GLU A 284 -3.73 17.12 0.89
C GLU A 284 -4.80 18.09 0.41
N CYS A 285 -6.03 17.96 0.91
CA CYS A 285 -7.11 18.90 0.60
C CYS A 285 -7.43 19.80 1.78
N ASN A 286 -7.73 21.06 1.45
CA ASN A 286 -8.06 22.12 2.39
C ASN A 286 -9.59 22.30 2.54
#